data_AF-N8XBF1-F1
#
_entry.id   AF-N8XBF1-F1
#
_cell.length_a   1.000
_cell.length_b   1.000
_cell.length_c   1.000
_cell.angle_alpha   90.00
_cell.angle_beta   90.00
_cell.angle_gamma   90.00
#
_symmetry.space_group_name_H-M   'P 1'
#
loop_
_entity.id
_entity.type
_entity.pdbx_description
1 polymer ?
#
loop_
_entity_poly.entity_id
_entity_poly.type
_entity_poly.pdbx_seq_one_letter_code
_entity_poly.pdbx_strand_id
1 'polypeptide(L)'
;MLETFYSIYDLGSDMSQTITLYVDGACKGNPGLGGWGAYIITEQGEHKLCGGEPETTNNRMELTAAIEGIAFCPTDAHLIIWTDSNYVKQGITEWIHGWKKKNWKDVKNPDLWKKLDATCANREIEWNWIKGHAGHAGNEMADQLANLGAEQTAKQLKSTTQANADTKKPEPDWLLDDPFGLDMMADQDEIEEELEIEINVQDNMAETEILPDTSATPASSLHPQIVVTEAKLNLQGPRQLILDTETTGFYYQDGDRIIEVGAIEMINRKLTGSSIHIYINPEKPVGDSEAIHGITDDFLQDKPKYAEIADTLFAYLKGAEIIAHNATFDMNFLDMEFKRAGLPLLSEVCEVTDTLALAKNKHPGQKNSLDALVRRYEIPARDRTFHGALLDAEILADVYLAMTGGQVSFDIDALSQTEQGQNKNTRQRVQIELPVIYASGDELAQHETWVKQFEQKHGKPCFFAK
;
A
#
# COMPACT_ATOMS: atom_id res chain seq x y z
N MET A 1 82.30 -14.02 -7.09
CA MET A 1 81.20 -14.32 -8.04
C MET A 1 80.15 -15.03 -7.21
N LEU A 2 79.11 -14.33 -6.74
CA LEU A 2 77.76 -14.29 -7.35
C LEU A 2 77.25 -15.74 -7.55
N GLU A 3 76.16 -16.22 -6.95
CA GLU A 3 74.81 -15.63 -6.94
C GLU A 3 73.93 -16.14 -5.78
N THR A 4 72.97 -15.27 -5.46
CA THR A 4 71.70 -15.40 -4.74
C THR A 4 70.93 -16.68 -5.09
N PHE A 5 70.41 -17.41 -4.08
CA PHE A 5 69.21 -18.24 -4.23
C PHE A 5 68.34 -18.19 -2.96
N TYR A 6 67.04 -18.07 -3.22
CA TYR A 6 65.95 -17.68 -2.35
C TYR A 6 65.83 -18.49 -1.04
N SER A 7 65.63 -17.77 0.06
CA SER A 7 65.21 -18.32 1.34
C SER A 7 63.76 -18.79 1.27
N ILE A 8 63.57 -20.08 1.48
CA ILE A 8 62.30 -20.78 1.64
C ILE A 8 61.76 -20.45 3.04
N TYR A 9 61.07 -19.33 3.22
CA TYR A 9 60.24 -19.08 4.40
C TYR A 9 59.20 -18.00 4.07
N ASP A 10 58.05 -18.42 3.56
CA ASP A 10 56.77 -17.86 4.01
C ASP A 10 55.62 -18.83 3.62
N LEU A 11 55.55 -19.96 4.35
CA LEU A 11 54.28 -20.67 4.50
C LEU A 11 53.59 -20.06 5.72
N GLY A 12 53.15 -18.81 5.54
CA GLY A 12 52.27 -18.13 6.47
C GLY A 12 50.95 -18.88 6.52
N SER A 13 50.56 -19.24 7.73
CA SER A 13 49.27 -19.79 8.08
C SER A 13 48.13 -19.07 7.38
N ASP A 14 47.33 -19.83 6.65
CA ASP A 14 46.02 -19.48 6.10
C ASP A 14 45.07 -19.13 7.25
N MET A 15 45.18 -17.90 7.76
CA MET A 15 44.28 -17.35 8.76
C MET A 15 43.09 -16.78 7.98
N SER A 16 42.04 -17.57 7.79
CA SER A 16 40.79 -17.10 7.18
C SER A 16 40.27 -15.90 7.96
N GLN A 17 40.44 -14.69 7.43
CA GLN A 17 39.99 -13.48 8.07
C GLN A 17 38.45 -13.51 8.14
N THR A 18 37.89 -13.34 9.34
CA THR A 18 36.44 -13.20 9.51
C THR A 18 36.05 -11.73 9.34
N ILE A 19 35.14 -11.46 8.42
CA ILE A 19 34.66 -10.10 8.10
C ILE A 19 33.16 -10.06 8.39
N THR A 20 32.73 -9.06 9.16
CA THR A 20 31.29 -8.84 9.44
C THR A 20 30.77 -7.73 8.54
N LEU A 21 29.64 -7.99 7.87
CA LEU A 21 28.96 -7.04 6.99
C LEU A 21 27.56 -6.78 7.51
N TYR A 22 27.12 -5.53 7.43
CA TYR A 22 25.72 -5.12 7.58
C TYR A 22 25.29 -4.49 6.27
N VAL A 23 24.17 -4.95 5.72
CA VAL A 23 23.68 -4.51 4.41
C VAL A 23 22.21 -4.15 4.49
N ASP A 24 21.84 -3.06 3.81
CA ASP A 24 20.48 -2.51 3.82
C ASP A 24 20.20 -1.73 2.52
N GLY A 25 18.93 -1.65 2.14
CA GLY A 25 18.42 -0.93 0.99
C GLY A 25 17.22 -0.04 1.36
N ALA A 26 17.25 1.20 0.86
CA ALA A 26 16.19 2.18 1.06
C ALA A 26 15.63 2.68 -0.28
N CYS A 27 14.33 2.95 -0.34
CA CYS A 27 13.69 3.48 -1.53
C CYS A 27 12.56 4.48 -1.19
N LYS A 28 12.66 5.70 -1.73
CA LYS A 28 11.70 6.80 -1.56
C LYS A 28 10.71 6.79 -2.73
N GLY A 29 9.54 6.20 -2.48
CA GLY A 29 8.60 5.77 -3.53
C GLY A 29 9.09 4.43 -4.08
N ASN A 30 8.24 3.40 -4.10
CA ASN A 30 8.63 2.04 -4.52
C ASN A 30 7.74 1.58 -5.67
N PRO A 31 8.14 1.75 -6.94
CA PRO A 31 9.47 2.20 -7.40
C PRO A 31 9.70 3.71 -7.30
N GLY A 32 10.97 4.12 -7.25
CA GLY A 32 11.40 5.51 -7.08
C GLY A 32 12.87 5.64 -6.71
N LEU A 33 13.25 6.80 -6.15
CA LEU A 33 14.65 7.09 -5.80
C LEU A 33 15.15 6.18 -4.68
N GLY A 34 16.13 5.34 -4.96
CA GLY A 34 16.66 4.39 -3.99
C GLY A 34 18.15 4.53 -3.73
N GLY A 35 18.58 3.98 -2.61
CA GLY A 35 19.97 3.89 -2.20
C GLY A 35 20.25 2.58 -1.47
N TRP A 36 21.49 2.12 -1.55
CA TRP A 36 21.98 0.91 -0.91
C TRP A 36 23.16 1.26 0.00
N GLY A 37 23.30 0.53 1.11
CA GLY A 37 24.34 0.74 2.11
C GLY A 37 24.99 -0.57 2.53
N ALA A 38 26.32 -0.60 2.58
CA ALA A 38 27.07 -1.72 3.12
C ALA A 38 28.12 -1.23 4.12
N TYR A 39 28.03 -1.72 5.35
CA TYR A 39 28.95 -1.43 6.43
C TYR A 39 29.78 -2.67 6.76
N ILE A 40 31.08 -2.60 6.53
CA ILE A 40 32.00 -3.74 6.53
C ILE A 40 33.03 -3.54 7.63
N ILE A 41 33.17 -4.52 8.51
CA ILE A 41 34.08 -4.50 9.65
C ILE A 41 35.14 -5.58 9.44
N THR A 42 36.38 -5.15 9.26
CA THR A 42 37.56 -6.00 9.14
C THR A 42 38.48 -5.81 10.35
N GLU A 43 39.48 -6.67 10.51
CA GLU A 43 40.52 -6.49 11.54
C GLU A 43 41.32 -5.18 11.36
N GLN A 44 41.36 -4.64 10.13
CA GLN A 44 42.11 -3.44 9.78
C GLN A 44 41.28 -2.15 9.94
N GLY A 45 39.97 -2.28 10.15
CA GLY A 45 39.07 -1.15 10.36
C GLY A 45 37.70 -1.31 9.71
N GLU A 46 36.95 -0.21 9.74
CA GLU A 46 35.58 -0.09 9.22
C GLU A 46 35.58 0.51 7.81
N HIS A 47 34.78 -0.07 6.91
CA HIS A 47 34.54 0.45 5.57
C HIS A 47 33.04 0.72 5.38
N LYS A 48 32.73 1.87 4.78
CA LYS A 48 31.37 2.36 4.56
C LYS A 48 31.16 2.58 3.08
N LEU A 49 30.32 1.75 2.47
CA LEU A 49 29.98 1.82 1.06
C LEU A 49 28.52 2.22 0.92
N CYS A 50 28.24 3.07 -0.06
CA CYS A 50 26.88 3.42 -0.42
C CYS A 50 26.80 3.81 -1.89
N GLY A 51 25.61 3.69 -2.46
CA GLY A 51 25.28 4.15 -3.80
C GLY A 51 23.76 4.25 -3.94
N GLY A 52 23.28 4.60 -5.14
CA GLY A 52 21.84 4.69 -5.34
C GLY A 52 21.44 4.84 -6.81
N GLU A 53 20.17 4.60 -7.07
CA GLU A 53 19.56 4.62 -8.40
C GLU A 53 18.37 5.59 -8.44
N PRO A 54 18.20 6.39 -9.51
CA PRO A 54 17.10 7.34 -9.65
C PRO A 54 15.71 6.70 -9.60
N GLU A 55 15.58 5.51 -10.18
CA GLU A 55 14.33 4.78 -10.33
C GLU A 55 14.59 3.30 -10.10
N THR A 56 14.26 2.83 -8.90
CA THR A 56 14.54 1.46 -8.45
C THR A 56 13.50 1.02 -7.43
N THR A 57 13.67 -0.16 -6.83
CA THR A 57 12.78 -0.65 -5.76
C THR A 57 13.59 -0.95 -4.51
N ASN A 58 12.93 -1.06 -3.36
CA ASN A 58 13.60 -1.43 -2.11
C ASN A 58 14.36 -2.76 -2.27
N ASN A 59 13.69 -3.79 -2.77
CA ASN A 59 14.27 -5.12 -2.98
C ASN A 59 15.49 -5.12 -3.90
N ARG A 60 15.55 -4.21 -4.89
CA ARG A 60 16.73 -4.07 -5.75
C ARG A 60 17.90 -3.45 -5.01
N MET A 61 17.64 -2.45 -4.16
CA MET A 61 18.68 -1.81 -3.35
C MET A 61 19.24 -2.75 -2.28
N GLU A 62 18.37 -3.54 -1.65
CA GLU A 62 18.75 -4.60 -0.71
C GLU A 62 19.71 -5.62 -1.35
N LEU A 63 19.34 -6.13 -2.53
CA LEU A 63 20.20 -7.06 -3.28
C LEU A 63 21.50 -6.41 -3.71
N THR A 64 21.46 -5.15 -4.12
CA THR A 64 22.66 -4.41 -4.55
C THR A 64 23.61 -4.20 -3.37
N ALA A 65 23.09 -3.84 -2.19
CA ALA A 65 23.86 -3.70 -0.96
C ALA A 65 24.65 -4.99 -0.64
N ALA A 66 23.97 -6.13 -0.69
CA ALA A 66 24.58 -7.44 -0.49
C ALA A 66 25.66 -7.74 -1.54
N ILE A 67 25.37 -7.52 -2.82
CA ILE A 67 26.31 -7.79 -3.92
C ILE A 67 27.58 -6.95 -3.78
N GLU A 68 27.43 -5.64 -3.62
CA GLU A 68 28.56 -4.71 -3.57
C GLU A 68 29.37 -4.88 -2.27
N GLY A 69 28.70 -5.19 -1.15
CA GLY A 69 29.35 -5.52 0.11
C GLY A 69 30.23 -6.78 0.02
N ILE A 70 29.69 -7.87 -0.53
CA ILE A 70 30.44 -9.13 -0.70
C ILE A 70 31.57 -8.95 -1.72
N ALA A 71 31.32 -8.23 -2.82
CA ALA A 71 32.31 -7.99 -3.86
C ALA A 71 33.53 -7.19 -3.37
N PHE A 72 33.34 -6.31 -2.38
CA PHE A 72 34.43 -5.57 -1.75
C PHE A 72 35.36 -6.48 -0.92
N CYS A 73 34.84 -7.58 -0.37
CA CYS A 73 35.60 -8.45 0.51
C CYS A 73 36.48 -9.45 -0.27
N PRO A 74 37.66 -9.82 0.26
CA PRO A 74 38.51 -10.88 -0.30
C PRO A 74 37.73 -12.20 -0.51
N THR A 75 38.11 -12.96 -1.54
CA THR A 75 37.41 -14.21 -1.91
C THR A 75 37.63 -15.37 -0.94
N ASP A 76 38.71 -15.31 -0.16
CA ASP A 76 39.17 -16.28 0.83
C ASP A 76 38.72 -15.96 2.26
N ALA A 77 38.07 -14.81 2.47
CA ALA A 77 37.56 -14.41 3.78
C ALA A 77 36.27 -15.15 4.15
N HIS A 78 36.12 -15.44 5.44
CA HIS A 78 34.87 -15.91 6.03
C HIS A 78 33.94 -14.73 6.29
N LEU A 79 32.76 -14.70 5.67
CA LEU A 79 31.86 -13.54 5.74
C LEU A 79 30.66 -13.82 6.66
N ILE A 80 30.42 -12.94 7.62
CA ILE A 80 29.20 -12.93 8.44
C ILE A 80 28.36 -11.74 8.01
N ILE A 81 27.26 -12.00 7.31
CA ILE A 81 26.39 -10.96 6.74
C ILE A 81 25.13 -10.83 7.56
N TRP A 82 24.84 -9.61 7.98
CA TRP A 82 23.62 -9.22 8.67
C TRP A 82 22.75 -8.37 7.74
N THR A 83 21.49 -8.75 7.59
CA THR A 83 20.47 -8.00 6.85
C THR A 83 19.16 -8.06 7.61
N ASP A 84 18.34 -7.01 7.52
CA ASP A 84 16.96 -7.02 8.00
C ASP A 84 15.93 -7.40 6.92
N SER A 85 16.40 -7.60 5.69
CA SER A 85 15.60 -8.08 4.59
C SER A 85 15.44 -9.60 4.62
N ASN A 86 14.26 -10.06 5.06
CA ASN A 86 13.87 -11.47 4.92
C ASN A 86 13.90 -11.92 3.45
N TYR A 87 13.62 -11.01 2.51
CA TYR A 87 13.69 -11.30 1.08
C TYR A 87 15.10 -11.69 0.63
N VAL A 88 16.13 -10.97 1.09
CA VAL A 88 17.53 -11.32 0.79
C VAL A 88 17.93 -12.60 1.50
N LYS A 89 17.69 -12.69 2.84
CA LYS A 89 18.05 -13.85 3.65
C LYS A 89 17.44 -15.13 3.10
N GLN A 90 16.11 -15.21 2.97
CA GLN A 90 15.44 -16.43 2.52
C GLN A 90 15.72 -16.71 1.04
N GLY A 91 15.86 -15.66 0.23
CA GLY A 91 16.16 -15.81 -1.19
C GLY A 91 17.49 -16.50 -1.45
N ILE A 92 18.57 -16.12 -0.74
CA ILE A 92 19.90 -16.73 -0.92
C ILE A 92 20.06 -18.06 -0.19
N THR A 93 19.39 -18.28 0.96
CA THR A 93 19.54 -19.52 1.74
C THR A 93 18.57 -20.63 1.35
N GLU A 94 17.38 -20.29 0.85
CA GLU A 94 16.29 -21.26 0.64
C GLU A 94 15.85 -21.30 -0.83
N TRP A 95 15.44 -20.15 -1.39
CA TRP A 95 14.73 -20.12 -2.68
C TRP A 95 15.64 -20.30 -3.90
N ILE A 96 16.90 -19.86 -3.81
CA ILE A 96 17.85 -19.86 -4.93
C ILE A 96 18.05 -21.25 -5.56
N HIS A 97 18.01 -22.30 -4.75
CA HIS A 97 18.14 -23.67 -5.24
C HIS A 97 16.98 -24.07 -6.15
N GLY A 98 15.76 -23.64 -5.81
CA GLY A 98 14.57 -23.84 -6.63
C GLY A 98 14.62 -23.03 -7.92
N TRP A 99 15.05 -21.77 -7.83
CA TRP A 99 15.17 -20.88 -8.98
C TRP A 99 16.20 -21.37 -10.00
N LYS A 100 17.38 -21.83 -9.54
CA LYS A 100 18.41 -22.41 -10.42
C LYS A 100 17.90 -23.66 -11.16
N LYS A 101 17.16 -24.54 -10.48
CA LYS A 101 16.55 -25.73 -11.09
C LYS A 101 15.50 -25.37 -12.16
N LYS A 102 14.75 -24.28 -11.96
CA LYS A 102 13.74 -23.78 -12.91
C LYS A 102 14.31 -22.78 -13.92
N ASN A 103 15.63 -22.66 -14.05
CA ASN A 103 16.31 -21.70 -14.92
C ASN A 103 15.83 -20.25 -14.75
N TRP A 104 15.56 -19.85 -13.50
CA TRP A 104 15.13 -18.50 -13.12
C TRP A 104 13.79 -18.06 -13.75
N LYS A 105 12.95 -19.02 -14.15
CA LYS A 105 11.61 -18.73 -14.67
C LYS A 105 10.71 -18.20 -13.55
N ASP A 106 9.98 -17.13 -13.84
CA ASP A 106 9.01 -16.48 -12.94
C ASP A 106 9.64 -15.86 -11.66
N VAL A 107 10.94 -15.54 -11.69
CA VAL A 107 11.65 -14.90 -10.56
C VAL A 107 11.70 -13.38 -10.74
N LYS A 108 11.37 -12.62 -9.68
CA LYS A 108 11.53 -11.15 -9.66
C LYS A 108 13.01 -10.78 -9.46
N ASN A 109 13.49 -9.76 -10.17
CA ASN A 109 14.89 -9.33 -10.17
C ASN A 109 15.91 -10.46 -10.50
N PRO A 110 15.68 -11.26 -11.57
CA PRO A 110 16.53 -12.40 -11.88
C PRO A 110 17.95 -11.98 -12.28
N ASP A 111 18.13 -10.74 -12.73
CA ASP A 111 19.41 -10.11 -13.03
C ASP A 111 20.29 -9.98 -11.77
N LEU A 112 19.73 -9.42 -10.69
CA LEU A 112 20.46 -9.22 -9.43
C LEU A 112 20.69 -10.53 -8.70
N TRP A 113 19.71 -11.44 -8.70
CA TRP A 113 19.89 -12.75 -8.08
C TRP A 113 20.99 -13.58 -8.74
N LYS A 114 21.09 -13.56 -10.08
CA LYS A 114 22.19 -14.21 -10.80
C LYS A 114 23.54 -13.59 -10.45
N LYS A 115 23.59 -12.25 -10.31
CA LYS A 115 24.80 -11.54 -9.89
C LYS A 115 25.19 -11.92 -8.45
N LEU A 116 24.24 -11.95 -7.52
CA LEU A 116 24.48 -12.33 -6.12
C LEU A 116 24.94 -13.80 -6.00
N ASP A 117 24.31 -14.73 -6.71
CA ASP A 117 24.72 -16.16 -6.77
C ASP A 117 26.18 -16.30 -7.22
N ALA A 118 26.55 -15.57 -8.28
CA ALA A 118 27.90 -15.59 -8.81
C ALA A 118 28.91 -14.98 -7.83
N THR A 119 28.55 -13.89 -7.15
CA THR A 119 29.41 -13.24 -6.15
C THR A 119 29.60 -14.11 -4.89
N CYS A 120 28.59 -14.90 -4.51
CA CYS A 120 28.68 -15.83 -3.38
C CYS A 120 29.40 -17.14 -3.73
N ALA A 121 29.58 -17.46 -5.01
CA ALA A 121 30.12 -18.74 -5.43
C ALA A 121 31.54 -18.98 -4.90
N ASN A 122 31.76 -20.17 -4.33
CA ASN A 122 33.03 -20.61 -3.75
C ASN A 122 33.54 -19.76 -2.56
N ARG A 123 32.65 -19.06 -1.86
CA ARG A 123 32.96 -18.33 -0.63
C ARG A 123 32.28 -18.97 0.57
N GLU A 124 32.86 -18.81 1.74
CA GLU A 124 32.23 -19.20 3.01
C GLU A 124 31.46 -18.01 3.58
N ILE A 125 30.13 -18.08 3.57
CA ILE A 125 29.25 -16.98 3.95
C ILE A 125 28.17 -17.48 4.92
N GLU A 126 28.08 -16.83 6.07
CA GLU A 126 27.02 -16.99 7.05
C GLU A 126 26.00 -15.84 6.89
N TRP A 127 24.73 -16.17 6.68
CA TRP A 127 23.65 -15.20 6.54
C TRP A 127 22.81 -15.15 7.80
N ASN A 128 22.77 -13.98 8.42
CA ASN A 128 22.02 -13.71 9.63
C ASN A 128 20.96 -12.65 9.39
N TRP A 129 19.76 -12.91 9.93
CA TRP A 129 18.68 -11.94 9.92
C TRP A 129 18.65 -11.17 11.24
N ILE A 130 18.45 -9.86 11.16
CA ILE A 130 18.21 -9.00 12.31
C ILE A 130 16.96 -8.18 12.10
N LYS A 131 16.33 -7.79 13.20
CA LYS A 131 15.17 -6.91 13.14
C LYS A 131 15.62 -5.48 12.83
N GLY A 132 15.09 -4.92 11.74
CA GLY A 132 15.30 -3.51 11.37
C GLY A 132 14.81 -2.55 12.46
N HIS A 133 15.51 -1.41 12.60
CA HIS A 133 15.23 -0.35 13.58
C HIS A 133 15.13 -0.82 15.05
N ALA A 134 15.89 -1.87 15.42
CA ALA A 134 15.94 -2.41 16.78
C ALA A 134 17.13 -1.86 17.60
N GLY A 135 17.86 -0.86 17.09
CA GLY A 135 19.00 -0.26 17.79
C GLY A 135 20.32 -1.04 17.65
N HIS A 136 20.41 -1.95 16.66
CA HIS A 136 21.67 -2.63 16.32
C HIS A 136 22.58 -1.66 15.56
N ALA A 137 23.66 -1.20 16.19
CA ALA A 137 24.54 -0.17 15.65
C ALA A 137 25.05 -0.43 14.21
N GLY A 138 25.31 -1.70 13.86
CA GLY A 138 25.72 -2.07 12.50
C GLY A 138 24.60 -1.92 11.46
N ASN A 139 23.38 -2.32 11.79
CA ASN A 139 22.22 -2.17 10.89
C ASN A 139 21.82 -0.72 10.74
N GLU A 140 21.80 0.04 11.84
CA GLU A 140 21.52 1.48 11.81
C GLU A 140 22.56 2.22 10.95
N MET A 141 23.81 1.77 10.94
CA MET A 141 24.83 2.31 10.03
C MET A 141 24.54 1.96 8.57
N ALA A 142 24.11 0.73 8.27
CA ALA A 142 23.74 0.32 6.92
C ALA A 142 22.53 1.11 6.39
N ASP A 143 21.48 1.29 7.21
CA ASP A 143 20.31 2.14 6.89
C ASP A 143 20.73 3.60 6.62
N GLN A 144 21.59 4.16 7.46
CA GLN A 144 22.13 5.51 7.25
C GLN A 144 22.88 5.62 5.94
N LEU A 145 23.66 4.61 5.57
CA LEU A 145 24.39 4.57 4.31
C LEU A 145 23.45 4.43 3.11
N ALA A 146 22.40 3.62 3.21
CA ALA A 146 21.39 3.48 2.16
C ALA A 146 20.66 4.81 1.90
N ASN A 147 20.24 5.49 2.97
CA ASN A 147 19.63 6.82 2.87
C ASN A 147 20.60 7.88 2.31
N LEU A 148 21.87 7.84 2.71
CA LEU A 148 22.91 8.71 2.17
C LEU A 148 23.11 8.47 0.67
N GLY A 149 23.12 7.21 0.22
CA GLY A 149 23.21 6.84 -1.19
C GLY A 149 22.08 7.44 -2.02
N ALA A 150 20.83 7.31 -1.55
CA ALA A 150 19.67 7.91 -2.21
C ALA A 150 19.78 9.44 -2.30
N GLU A 151 20.25 10.11 -1.25
CA GLU A 151 20.44 11.56 -1.24
C GLU A 151 21.55 12.03 -2.19
N GLN A 152 22.65 11.29 -2.29
CA GLN A 152 23.72 11.58 -3.23
C GLN A 152 23.21 11.49 -4.67
N THR A 153 22.46 10.44 -4.99
CA THR A 153 21.82 10.27 -6.30
C THR A 153 20.84 11.39 -6.61
N ALA A 154 20.02 11.83 -5.64
CA ALA A 154 19.14 12.98 -5.81
C ALA A 154 19.90 14.27 -6.12
N LYS A 155 21.02 14.53 -5.44
CA LYS A 155 21.87 15.69 -5.68
C LYS A 155 22.52 15.64 -7.06
N GLN A 156 22.99 14.46 -7.47
CA GLN A 156 23.55 14.24 -8.81
C GLN A 156 22.51 14.53 -9.90
N LEU A 157 21.29 13.99 -9.78
CA LEU A 157 20.18 14.27 -10.71
C LEU A 157 19.89 15.77 -10.83
N LYS A 158 19.84 16.50 -9.70
CA LYS A 158 19.64 17.95 -9.70
C LYS A 158 20.78 18.70 -10.39
N SER A 159 22.03 18.30 -10.12
CA SER A 159 23.21 18.91 -10.75
C SER A 159 23.26 18.66 -12.27
N THR A 160 22.89 17.47 -12.74
CA THR A 160 22.81 17.14 -14.18
C THR A 160 21.69 17.92 -14.87
N THR A 161 20.55 18.10 -14.20
CA THR A 161 19.43 18.90 -14.72
C THR A 161 19.82 20.38 -14.83
N GLN A 162 20.59 20.90 -13.87
CA GLN A 162 21.04 22.29 -13.85
C GLN A 162 22.19 22.56 -14.86
N ALA A 163 23.12 21.62 -15.05
CA ALA A 163 24.17 21.70 -16.07
C ALA A 163 23.60 21.62 -17.51
N ASN A 164 22.53 20.85 -17.73
CA ASN A 164 21.80 20.83 -19.00
C ASN A 164 20.94 22.09 -19.23
N ALA A 165 20.58 22.82 -18.16
CA ALA A 165 19.90 24.11 -18.27
C ALA A 165 20.89 25.25 -18.59
N ASP A 166 22.08 25.25 -17.99
CA ASP A 166 23.13 26.27 -18.20
C ASP A 166 23.85 26.16 -19.57
N THR A 167 23.67 25.07 -20.31
CA THR A 167 24.22 24.89 -21.68
C THR A 167 23.26 25.33 -22.79
N LYS A 168 21.99 25.62 -22.49
CA LYS A 168 21.08 26.31 -23.43
C LYS A 168 21.13 27.82 -23.21
N LYS A 169 22.05 28.50 -23.90
CA LYS A 169 21.86 29.93 -24.19
C LYS A 169 20.56 30.10 -24.99
N PRO A 170 19.76 31.14 -24.73
CA PRO A 170 18.57 31.39 -25.52
C PRO A 170 19.02 31.85 -26.91
N GLU A 171 18.80 31.03 -27.92
CA GLU A 171 18.86 31.50 -29.30
C GLU A 171 17.69 32.45 -29.55
N PRO A 172 17.90 33.57 -30.26
CA PRO A 172 16.80 34.43 -30.68
C PRO A 172 15.95 33.65 -31.68
N ASP A 173 14.66 33.58 -31.37
CA ASP A 173 13.62 32.95 -32.16
C ASP A 173 13.66 33.46 -33.62
N TRP A 174 14.22 32.64 -34.52
CA TRP A 174 14.41 32.96 -35.93
C TRP A 174 13.14 32.72 -36.77
N LEU A 175 12.01 32.46 -36.09
CA LEU A 175 10.72 32.11 -36.71
C LEU A 175 9.68 33.23 -36.65
N LEU A 176 10.08 34.46 -36.29
CA LEU A 176 9.18 35.61 -36.16
C LEU A 176 9.46 36.76 -37.15
N ASP A 177 10.41 36.61 -38.08
CA ASP A 177 10.62 37.53 -39.20
C ASP A 177 10.75 36.74 -40.51
N ASP A 178 9.61 36.28 -41.05
CA ASP A 178 9.50 35.89 -42.46
C ASP A 178 8.93 37.06 -43.29
N PRO A 179 9.74 37.72 -44.13
CA PRO A 179 9.34 38.85 -44.96
C PRO A 179 8.62 38.46 -46.28
N PHE A 180 8.24 37.19 -46.47
CA PHE A 180 7.54 36.74 -47.67
C PHE A 180 6.25 35.99 -47.33
N GLY A 181 5.17 36.76 -47.12
CA GLY A 181 3.82 36.23 -47.02
C GLY A 181 3.43 35.43 -48.26
N LEU A 182 3.43 34.10 -48.12
CA LEU A 182 2.86 33.17 -49.07
C LEU A 182 2.02 32.14 -48.31
N ASP A 183 0.72 32.31 -48.52
CA ASP A 183 -0.35 31.42 -48.12
C ASP A 183 -0.33 30.12 -48.96
N MET A 184 -1.11 29.14 -48.49
CA MET A 184 -1.69 28.00 -49.25
C MET A 184 -1.10 26.58 -49.05
N MET A 185 -1.99 25.77 -48.47
CA MET A 185 -2.48 24.47 -48.93
C MET A 185 -1.75 23.16 -48.58
N ALA A 186 -2.61 22.29 -48.04
CA ALA A 186 -2.70 20.83 -48.16
C ALA A 186 -1.66 19.98 -47.42
N ASP A 187 -2.14 19.14 -46.51
CA ASP A 187 -2.07 17.70 -46.79
C ASP A 187 -3.14 16.91 -46.03
N GLN A 188 -3.53 15.84 -46.70
CA GLN A 188 -4.56 14.85 -46.43
C GLN A 188 -3.97 13.61 -45.72
N ASP A 189 -4.86 12.94 -44.97
CA ASP A 189 -4.92 11.47 -44.77
C ASP A 189 -3.90 10.80 -43.81
N GLU A 190 -4.23 9.86 -42.90
CA GLU A 190 -5.41 9.00 -42.69
C GLU A 190 -5.44 8.41 -41.24
N ILE A 191 -6.66 8.22 -40.70
CA ILE A 191 -7.24 7.10 -39.91
C ILE A 191 -6.73 6.75 -38.49
N GLU A 192 -7.64 6.86 -37.50
CA GLU A 192 -8.14 5.72 -36.69
C GLU A 192 -9.61 5.97 -36.29
N GLU A 193 -10.47 4.99 -36.63
CA GLU A 193 -11.93 5.00 -36.48
C GLU A 193 -12.37 4.67 -35.04
N GLU A 194 -13.26 5.50 -34.48
CA GLU A 194 -14.17 5.15 -33.40
C GLU A 194 -15.50 4.66 -33.99
N LEU A 195 -16.00 3.52 -33.50
CA LEU A 195 -17.34 3.02 -33.81
C LEU A 195 -18.25 3.21 -32.59
N GLU A 196 -19.09 4.24 -32.66
CA GLU A 196 -20.33 4.36 -31.89
C GLU A 196 -21.43 3.51 -32.57
N ILE A 197 -22.24 2.82 -31.77
CA ILE A 197 -23.51 2.23 -32.22
C ILE A 197 -24.63 2.81 -31.37
N GLU A 198 -25.33 3.80 -31.93
CA GLU A 198 -26.70 4.14 -31.55
C GLU A 198 -27.67 3.24 -32.32
N ILE A 199 -28.62 2.58 -31.63
CA ILE A 199 -29.83 2.07 -32.27
C ILE A 199 -31.07 2.55 -31.51
N ASN A 200 -31.78 3.40 -32.23
CA ASN A 200 -33.14 3.90 -32.16
C ASN A 200 -34.18 2.97 -31.46
N VAL A 201 -34.90 3.52 -30.48
CA VAL A 201 -36.08 2.89 -29.86
C VAL A 201 -37.33 3.40 -30.57
N GLN A 202 -38.11 2.50 -31.17
CA GLN A 202 -39.50 2.74 -31.56
C GLN A 202 -40.46 1.99 -30.65
N ASP A 203 -41.54 2.69 -30.32
CA ASP A 203 -42.69 2.29 -29.52
C ASP A 203 -43.24 0.88 -29.79
N ASN A 204 -43.64 0.20 -28.72
CA ASN A 204 -44.96 -0.43 -28.67
C ASN A 204 -45.45 -0.63 -27.22
N MET A 205 -46.73 -0.31 -27.04
CA MET A 205 -47.47 -0.29 -25.77
C MET A 205 -48.02 -1.67 -25.38
N ALA A 206 -48.26 -1.81 -24.06
CA ALA A 206 -49.11 -2.80 -23.37
C ALA A 206 -48.54 -4.24 -23.29
N GLU A 207 -48.66 -5.01 -22.21
CA GLU A 207 -49.68 -5.08 -21.17
C GLU A 207 -49.09 -5.37 -19.77
N THR A 208 -49.87 -4.97 -18.78
CA THR A 208 -49.70 -5.20 -17.35
C THR A 208 -49.99 -6.66 -16.99
N GLU A 209 -49.06 -7.36 -16.36
CA GLU A 209 -49.38 -8.50 -15.49
C GLU A 209 -48.73 -8.33 -14.11
N ILE A 210 -49.58 -8.45 -13.11
CA ILE A 210 -49.33 -8.37 -11.67
C ILE A 210 -49.03 -9.79 -11.19
N LEU A 211 -48.15 -9.91 -10.18
CA LEU A 211 -48.04 -10.94 -9.10
C LEU A 211 -46.63 -11.57 -9.01
N PRO A 212 -46.18 -12.01 -7.81
CA PRO A 212 -46.22 -11.32 -6.53
C PRO A 212 -44.83 -11.26 -5.86
N ASP A 213 -44.75 -10.44 -4.83
CA ASP A 213 -43.74 -10.41 -3.78
C ASP A 213 -43.39 -11.82 -3.27
N THR A 214 -42.15 -12.25 -3.48
CA THR A 214 -41.54 -13.36 -2.75
C THR A 214 -40.15 -12.95 -2.28
N SER A 215 -40.11 -12.36 -1.09
CA SER A 215 -39.06 -12.56 -0.12
C SER A 215 -38.77 -14.07 0.05
N ALA A 216 -37.80 -14.59 -0.68
CA ALA A 216 -37.19 -15.89 -0.40
C ALA A 216 -35.84 -15.96 -1.10
N THR A 217 -34.78 -15.66 -0.36
CA THR A 217 -33.42 -16.10 -0.67
C THR A 217 -33.47 -17.61 -0.95
N PRO A 218 -32.96 -18.13 -2.08
CA PRO A 218 -32.91 -19.57 -2.27
C PRO A 218 -31.89 -20.11 -1.27
N ALA A 219 -32.38 -20.90 -0.32
CA ALA A 219 -31.57 -21.69 0.59
C ALA A 219 -30.78 -22.74 -0.23
N SER A 220 -29.68 -22.30 -0.83
CA SER A 220 -28.54 -23.19 -1.09
C SER A 220 -28.11 -23.71 0.26
N SER A 221 -27.99 -25.03 0.38
CA SER A 221 -27.52 -25.71 1.59
C SER A 221 -26.12 -25.19 1.94
N LEU A 222 -26.06 -24.17 2.79
CA LEU A 222 -24.83 -23.61 3.34
C LEU A 222 -24.00 -24.75 3.91
N HIS A 223 -22.72 -24.81 3.54
CA HIS A 223 -21.81 -25.82 4.07
C HIS A 223 -21.80 -25.73 5.60
N PRO A 224 -21.88 -26.86 6.36
CA PRO A 224 -22.13 -26.86 7.81
C PRO A 224 -21.07 -26.15 8.66
N GLN A 225 -19.97 -25.72 8.04
CA GLN A 225 -18.85 -25.03 8.69
C GLN A 225 -18.71 -23.55 8.25
N ILE A 226 -19.63 -23.04 7.43
CA ILE A 226 -19.78 -21.60 7.19
C ILE A 226 -20.59 -21.05 8.36
N VAL A 227 -19.95 -20.22 9.19
CA VAL A 227 -20.64 -19.56 10.30
C VAL A 227 -21.09 -18.19 9.80
N VAL A 228 -22.36 -18.09 9.38
CA VAL A 228 -23.02 -16.82 9.12
C VAL A 228 -23.86 -16.46 10.33
N THR A 229 -23.52 -15.36 11.00
CA THR A 229 -24.34 -14.78 12.06
C THR A 229 -25.30 -13.78 11.42
N GLU A 230 -26.60 -13.90 11.71
CA GLU A 230 -27.60 -12.96 11.19
C GLU A 230 -27.52 -11.59 11.88
N ALA A 231 -27.93 -10.54 11.17
CA ALA A 231 -28.03 -9.19 11.71
C ALA A 231 -28.99 -9.14 12.90
N LYS A 232 -28.51 -8.63 14.04
CA LYS A 232 -29.34 -8.35 15.23
C LYS A 232 -30.09 -7.03 15.09
N LEU A 233 -29.56 -6.12 14.28
CA LEU A 233 -30.13 -4.80 14.03
C LEU A 233 -30.53 -4.68 12.55
N ASN A 234 -31.82 -4.43 12.31
CA ASN A 234 -32.33 -4.14 10.97
C ASN A 234 -32.14 -2.66 10.66
N LEU A 235 -31.00 -2.30 10.06
CA LEU A 235 -30.66 -0.94 9.66
C LEU A 235 -30.76 -0.79 8.14
N GLN A 236 -31.18 0.38 7.67
CA GLN A 236 -31.22 0.72 6.24
C GLN A 236 -30.05 1.65 5.90
N GLY A 237 -29.33 1.36 4.81
CA GLY A 237 -28.20 2.16 4.33
C GLY A 237 -27.25 1.35 3.45
N PRO A 238 -26.18 1.97 2.92
CA PRO A 238 -25.13 1.24 2.22
C PRO A 238 -24.46 0.26 3.19
N ARG A 239 -24.24 -0.97 2.72
CA ARG A 239 -23.60 -2.03 3.50
C ARG A 239 -22.10 -1.82 3.45
N GLN A 240 -21.47 -1.75 4.62
CA GLN A 240 -20.02 -1.72 4.76
C GLN A 240 -19.59 -3.02 5.44
N LEU A 241 -18.64 -3.73 4.84
CA LEU A 241 -18.10 -4.97 5.36
C LEU A 241 -16.66 -4.74 5.75
N ILE A 242 -16.36 -4.90 7.03
CA ILE A 242 -14.98 -4.85 7.52
C ILE A 242 -14.44 -6.27 7.42
N LEU A 243 -13.37 -6.44 6.66
CA LEU A 243 -12.86 -7.73 6.22
C LEU A 243 -11.39 -7.87 6.57
N ASP A 244 -11.03 -9.09 6.96
CA ASP A 244 -9.66 -9.53 7.17
C ASP A 244 -9.53 -11.00 6.71
N THR A 245 -8.33 -11.39 6.28
CA THR A 245 -8.04 -12.74 5.79
C THR A 245 -6.73 -13.27 6.34
N GLU A 246 -6.72 -14.56 6.72
CA GLU A 246 -5.49 -15.29 6.99
C GLU A 246 -5.13 -16.18 5.80
N THR A 247 -3.84 -16.29 5.52
CA THR A 247 -3.33 -17.00 4.35
C THR A 247 -2.17 -17.93 4.73
N THR A 248 -1.88 -18.91 3.87
CA THR A 248 -0.70 -19.77 4.04
C THR A 248 0.63 -19.01 3.91
N GLY A 249 0.61 -17.79 3.37
CA GLY A 249 1.80 -16.98 3.10
C GLY A 249 1.45 -15.65 2.42
N PHE A 250 2.46 -14.88 2.05
CA PHE A 250 2.27 -13.49 1.60
C PHE A 250 2.03 -13.33 0.09
N TYR A 251 2.24 -14.37 -0.71
CA TYR A 251 2.32 -14.22 -2.16
C TYR A 251 1.29 -15.07 -2.90
N TYR A 252 0.16 -14.46 -3.26
CA TYR A 252 -0.89 -15.10 -4.08
C TYR A 252 -0.34 -15.62 -5.43
N GLN A 253 0.68 -14.97 -5.99
CA GLN A 253 1.33 -15.36 -7.25
C GLN A 253 2.11 -16.68 -7.11
N ASP A 254 2.66 -16.96 -5.93
CA ASP A 254 3.50 -18.14 -5.66
C ASP A 254 2.67 -19.35 -5.21
N GLY A 255 1.34 -19.24 -5.30
CA GLY A 255 0.41 -20.31 -4.94
C GLY A 255 0.08 -20.35 -3.45
N ASP A 256 0.27 -19.27 -2.71
CA ASP A 256 -0.37 -19.12 -1.39
C ASP A 256 -1.88 -19.01 -1.52
N ARG A 257 -2.57 -19.45 -0.48
CA ARG A 257 -4.02 -19.55 -0.47
C ARG A 257 -4.61 -19.04 0.83
N ILE A 258 -5.87 -18.63 0.76
CA ILE A 258 -6.65 -18.20 1.92
C ILE A 258 -7.01 -19.41 2.77
N ILE A 259 -6.84 -19.29 4.10
CA ILE A 259 -7.18 -20.31 5.09
C ILE A 259 -8.27 -19.86 6.07
N GLU A 260 -8.47 -18.55 6.21
CA GLU A 260 -9.53 -17.99 7.05
C GLU A 260 -10.06 -16.71 6.40
N VAL A 261 -11.37 -16.52 6.44
CA VAL A 261 -12.03 -15.26 6.06
C VAL A 261 -12.94 -14.84 7.19
N GLY A 262 -12.76 -13.60 7.66
CA GLY A 262 -13.61 -12.96 8.64
C GLY A 262 -14.15 -11.66 8.06
N ALA A 263 -15.46 -11.49 8.05
CA ALA A 263 -16.05 -10.20 7.73
C ALA A 263 -17.25 -9.88 8.62
N ILE A 264 -17.32 -8.63 9.07
CA ILE A 264 -18.41 -8.12 9.91
C ILE A 264 -19.14 -6.99 9.20
N GLU A 265 -20.45 -6.92 9.42
CA GLU A 265 -21.29 -5.93 8.78
C GLU A 265 -21.51 -4.70 9.64
N MET A 266 -21.39 -3.55 8.98
CA MET A 266 -21.63 -2.23 9.52
C MET A 266 -22.55 -1.45 8.58
N ILE A 267 -23.56 -0.80 9.16
CA ILE A 267 -24.46 0.11 8.44
C ILE A 267 -24.57 1.39 9.25
N ASN A 268 -24.39 2.55 8.58
CA ASN A 268 -24.45 3.87 9.21
C ASN A 268 -23.56 3.96 10.47
N ARG A 269 -22.33 3.44 10.39
CA ARG A 269 -21.34 3.44 11.49
C ARG A 269 -21.77 2.64 12.74
N LYS A 270 -22.74 1.73 12.61
CA LYS A 270 -23.16 0.80 13.66
C LYS A 270 -23.00 -0.62 13.17
N LEU A 271 -22.36 -1.46 13.99
CA LEU A 271 -22.26 -2.89 13.73
C LEU A 271 -23.66 -3.50 13.81
N THR A 272 -24.07 -4.22 12.77
CA THR A 272 -25.41 -4.85 12.72
C THR A 272 -25.46 -6.13 13.55
N GLY A 273 -24.28 -6.69 13.85
CA GLY A 273 -24.10 -8.01 14.45
C GLY A 273 -24.09 -9.14 13.42
N SER A 274 -24.31 -8.85 12.13
CA SER A 274 -24.08 -9.82 11.06
C SER A 274 -22.60 -10.02 10.84
N SER A 275 -22.18 -11.27 10.70
CA SER A 275 -20.81 -11.62 10.40
C SER A 275 -20.75 -12.91 9.58
N ILE A 276 -19.71 -13.06 8.79
CA ILE A 276 -19.36 -14.30 8.13
C ILE A 276 -17.96 -14.70 8.57
N HIS A 277 -17.82 -15.94 9.00
CA HIS A 277 -16.55 -16.50 9.44
C HIS A 277 -16.40 -17.91 8.89
N ILE A 278 -15.31 -18.14 8.15
CA ILE A 278 -15.08 -19.37 7.41
C ILE A 278 -13.61 -19.76 7.54
N TYR A 279 -13.35 -20.99 7.98
CA TYR A 279 -12.06 -21.65 7.79
C TYR A 279 -12.07 -22.46 6.50
N ILE A 280 -10.97 -22.41 5.76
CA ILE A 280 -10.88 -22.94 4.40
C ILE A 280 -9.69 -23.89 4.32
N ASN A 281 -9.91 -25.07 3.73
CA ASN A 281 -8.84 -25.99 3.42
C ASN A 281 -8.07 -25.49 2.18
N PRO A 282 -6.78 -25.12 2.31
CA PRO A 282 -6.01 -24.59 1.20
C PRO A 282 -5.49 -25.69 0.25
N GLU A 283 -5.70 -26.98 0.55
CA GLU A 283 -5.16 -28.10 -0.24
C GLU A 283 -3.61 -28.06 -0.39
N LYS A 284 -2.94 -27.32 0.48
CA LYS A 284 -1.48 -27.20 0.59
C LYS A 284 -1.07 -27.03 2.05
N PRO A 285 0.20 -27.27 2.39
CA PRO A 285 0.70 -26.99 3.72
C PRO A 285 0.57 -25.49 4.08
N VAL A 286 0.17 -25.21 5.31
CA VAL A 286 0.12 -23.86 5.89
C VAL A 286 1.54 -23.28 5.99
N GLY A 287 2.51 -24.07 6.46
CA GLY A 287 3.91 -23.66 6.55
C GLY A 287 4.18 -22.67 7.68
N ASP A 288 5.11 -21.73 7.47
CA ASP A 288 5.60 -20.82 8.52
C ASP A 288 4.55 -19.81 9.02
N SER A 289 3.44 -19.66 8.29
CA SER A 289 2.31 -18.78 8.66
C SER A 289 1.60 -19.24 9.93
N GLU A 290 1.68 -20.54 10.29
CA GLU A 290 1.13 -21.09 11.53
C GLU A 290 1.64 -20.34 12.77
N ALA A 291 2.87 -19.82 12.76
CA ALA A 291 3.40 -19.05 13.89
C ALA A 291 2.68 -17.71 14.14
N ILE A 292 1.94 -17.19 13.14
CA ILE A 292 1.27 -15.89 13.18
C ILE A 292 -0.19 -16.04 13.65
N HIS A 293 -0.93 -16.97 13.04
CA HIS A 293 -2.36 -17.17 13.27
C HIS A 293 -2.68 -18.45 14.08
N GLY A 294 -1.70 -19.33 14.33
CA GLY A 294 -1.88 -20.53 15.16
C GLY A 294 -2.77 -21.61 14.54
N ILE A 295 -3.03 -21.54 13.24
CA ILE A 295 -3.92 -22.46 12.52
C ILE A 295 -3.06 -23.56 11.93
N THR A 296 -3.28 -24.79 12.37
CA THR A 296 -2.49 -25.95 11.96
C THR A 296 -3.06 -26.63 10.71
N ASP A 297 -2.22 -27.34 9.98
CA ASP A 297 -2.64 -28.18 8.85
C ASP A 297 -3.72 -29.19 9.26
N ASP A 298 -3.56 -29.83 10.42
CA ASP A 298 -4.53 -30.80 10.95
C ASP A 298 -5.89 -30.18 11.24
N PHE A 299 -5.93 -28.91 11.67
CA PHE A 299 -7.18 -28.19 11.88
C PHE A 299 -7.90 -27.86 10.58
N LEU A 300 -7.19 -27.65 9.47
CA LEU A 300 -7.78 -27.27 8.19
C LEU A 300 -8.17 -28.48 7.32
N GLN A 301 -7.72 -29.69 7.63
CA GLN A 301 -7.98 -30.88 6.82
C GLN A 301 -9.47 -31.18 6.62
N ASP A 302 -10.30 -30.95 7.63
CA ASP A 302 -11.74 -31.21 7.61
C ASP A 302 -12.59 -30.01 7.15
N LYS A 303 -11.93 -28.89 6.78
CA LYS A 303 -12.57 -27.65 6.34
C LYS A 303 -12.96 -27.68 4.87
N PRO A 304 -14.01 -26.91 4.47
CA PRO A 304 -14.40 -26.84 3.07
C PRO A 304 -13.30 -26.24 2.22
N LYS A 305 -13.24 -26.66 0.96
CA LYS A 305 -12.37 -26.04 -0.04
C LYS A 305 -12.95 -24.71 -0.49
N TYR A 306 -12.09 -23.84 -1.03
CA TYR A 306 -12.54 -22.53 -1.51
C TYR A 306 -13.68 -22.63 -2.53
N ALA A 307 -13.61 -23.59 -3.46
CA ALA A 307 -14.65 -23.79 -4.48
C ALA A 307 -16.04 -24.10 -3.89
N GLU A 308 -16.11 -24.68 -2.69
CA GLU A 308 -17.38 -25.03 -2.03
C GLU A 308 -18.02 -23.84 -1.31
N ILE A 309 -17.21 -22.82 -0.97
CA ILE A 309 -17.66 -21.62 -0.25
C ILE A 309 -17.75 -20.38 -1.14
N ALA A 310 -17.16 -20.42 -2.34
CA ALA A 310 -17.00 -19.28 -3.24
C ALA A 310 -18.31 -18.56 -3.54
N ASP A 311 -19.37 -19.29 -3.94
CA ASP A 311 -20.67 -18.68 -4.26
C ASP A 311 -21.30 -17.97 -3.05
N THR A 312 -21.19 -18.58 -1.86
CA THR A 312 -21.74 -18.02 -0.62
C THR A 312 -20.99 -16.76 -0.22
N LEU A 313 -19.65 -16.83 -0.21
CA LEU A 313 -18.81 -15.71 0.15
C LEU A 313 -18.99 -14.56 -0.84
N PHE A 314 -18.99 -14.85 -2.14
CA PHE A 314 -19.21 -13.84 -3.18
C PHE A 314 -20.58 -13.16 -3.04
N ALA A 315 -21.64 -13.93 -2.82
CA ALA A 315 -22.98 -13.38 -2.61
C ALA A 315 -23.06 -12.49 -1.35
N TYR A 316 -22.32 -12.83 -0.29
CA TYR A 316 -22.28 -12.03 0.93
C TYR A 316 -21.56 -10.68 0.72
N LEU A 317 -20.43 -10.70 0.00
CA LEU A 317 -19.57 -9.53 -0.23
C LEU A 317 -20.12 -8.59 -1.32
N LYS A 318 -20.80 -9.14 -2.33
CA LYS A 318 -21.27 -8.40 -3.50
C LYS A 318 -22.13 -7.18 -3.14
N GLY A 319 -21.80 -6.03 -3.72
CA GLY A 319 -22.58 -4.79 -3.57
C GLY A 319 -22.41 -4.08 -2.23
N ALA A 320 -21.43 -4.49 -1.43
CA ALA A 320 -21.01 -3.78 -0.23
C ALA A 320 -19.69 -3.04 -0.45
N GLU A 321 -19.43 -2.02 0.37
CA GLU A 321 -18.10 -1.41 0.50
C GLU A 321 -17.23 -2.31 1.39
N ILE A 322 -16.08 -2.75 0.90
CA ILE A 322 -15.11 -3.55 1.65
C ILE A 322 -14.11 -2.61 2.33
N ILE A 323 -13.99 -2.73 3.65
CA ILE A 323 -13.06 -1.98 4.48
C ILE A 323 -12.04 -2.96 5.04
N ALA A 324 -10.77 -2.84 4.63
CA ALA A 324 -9.70 -3.74 5.08
C ALA A 324 -8.44 -2.95 5.44
N HIS A 325 -7.51 -3.57 6.17
CA HIS A 325 -6.23 -2.96 6.53
C HIS A 325 -5.12 -3.47 5.63
N ASN A 326 -4.58 -2.60 4.77
CA ASN A 326 -3.78 -3.01 3.61
C ASN A 326 -4.62 -3.78 2.58
N ALA A 327 -5.79 -3.22 2.23
CA ALA A 327 -6.82 -3.89 1.42
C ALA A 327 -6.32 -4.52 0.11
N THR A 328 -5.26 -3.98 -0.50
CA THR A 328 -4.59 -4.56 -1.67
C THR A 328 -4.18 -6.02 -1.44
N PHE A 329 -3.80 -6.39 -0.22
CA PHE A 329 -3.42 -7.77 0.12
C PHE A 329 -4.63 -8.70 0.02
N ASP A 330 -5.67 -8.48 0.83
CA ASP A 330 -6.87 -9.31 0.88
C ASP A 330 -7.56 -9.39 -0.49
N MET A 331 -7.70 -8.25 -1.17
CA MET A 331 -8.35 -8.18 -2.48
C MET A 331 -7.63 -8.99 -3.54
N ASN A 332 -6.28 -8.99 -3.55
CA ASN A 332 -5.53 -9.80 -4.51
C ASN A 332 -5.73 -11.30 -4.30
N PHE A 333 -5.80 -11.74 -3.04
CA PHE A 333 -6.05 -13.15 -2.71
C PHE A 333 -7.49 -13.55 -3.04
N LEU A 334 -8.47 -12.72 -2.69
CA LEU A 334 -9.87 -12.94 -2.99
C LEU A 334 -10.12 -12.98 -4.51
N ASP A 335 -9.61 -12.00 -5.25
CA ASP A 335 -9.75 -11.94 -6.71
C ASP A 335 -9.13 -13.17 -7.39
N MET A 336 -7.99 -13.64 -6.91
CA MET A 336 -7.36 -14.87 -7.41
C MET A 336 -8.24 -16.10 -7.16
N GLU A 337 -8.74 -16.29 -5.94
CA GLU A 337 -9.54 -17.47 -5.60
C GLU A 337 -10.94 -17.44 -6.25
N PHE A 338 -11.59 -16.28 -6.36
CA PHE A 338 -12.85 -16.13 -7.11
C PHE A 338 -12.67 -16.41 -8.60
N LYS A 339 -11.57 -15.92 -9.20
CA LYS A 339 -11.24 -16.22 -10.59
C LYS A 339 -11.02 -17.72 -10.82
N ARG A 340 -10.41 -18.43 -9.85
CA ARG A 340 -10.27 -19.89 -9.89
C ARG A 340 -11.61 -20.62 -9.79
N ALA A 341 -12.55 -20.08 -9.02
CA ALA A 341 -13.91 -20.60 -8.90
C ALA A 341 -14.80 -20.28 -10.12
N GLY A 342 -14.33 -19.43 -11.05
CA GLY A 342 -15.10 -19.02 -12.24
C GLY A 342 -16.05 -17.85 -11.99
N LEU A 343 -15.86 -17.11 -10.89
CA LEU A 343 -16.61 -15.91 -10.55
C LEU A 343 -15.87 -14.64 -11.03
N PRO A 344 -16.60 -13.52 -11.25
CA PRO A 344 -15.98 -12.25 -11.61
C PRO A 344 -15.11 -11.69 -10.48
N LEU A 345 -14.27 -10.71 -10.80
CA LEU A 345 -13.38 -10.08 -9.82
C LEU A 345 -14.21 -9.28 -8.81
N LEU A 346 -13.85 -9.36 -7.53
CA LEU A 346 -14.56 -8.65 -6.48
C LEU A 346 -14.39 -7.13 -6.63
N SER A 347 -13.24 -6.70 -7.14
CA SER A 347 -12.92 -5.32 -7.49
C SER A 347 -13.86 -4.69 -8.55
N GLU A 348 -14.59 -5.50 -9.33
CA GLU A 348 -15.57 -4.99 -10.31
C GLU A 348 -16.97 -4.77 -9.70
N VAL A 349 -17.24 -5.37 -8.53
CA VAL A 349 -18.59 -5.41 -7.93
C VAL A 349 -18.68 -4.77 -6.54
N CYS A 350 -17.54 -4.39 -5.96
CA CYS A 350 -17.45 -3.81 -4.63
C CYS A 350 -16.56 -2.56 -4.64
N GLU A 351 -16.93 -1.57 -3.85
CA GLU A 351 -16.04 -0.46 -3.50
C GLU A 351 -15.05 -0.93 -2.44
N VAL A 352 -13.80 -0.43 -2.47
CA VAL A 352 -12.75 -0.86 -1.55
C VAL A 352 -12.13 0.35 -0.86
N THR A 353 -12.10 0.31 0.47
CA THR A 353 -11.49 1.32 1.33
C THR A 353 -10.32 0.71 2.10
N ASP A 354 -9.11 1.22 1.83
CA ASP A 354 -7.90 0.82 2.57
C ASP A 354 -7.69 1.68 3.82
N THR A 355 -7.89 1.07 4.99
CA THR A 355 -7.69 1.75 6.27
C THR A 355 -6.22 2.04 6.57
N LEU A 356 -5.26 1.34 5.97
CA LEU A 356 -3.84 1.64 6.12
C LEU A 356 -3.49 2.95 5.40
N ALA A 357 -4.01 3.15 4.19
CA ALA A 357 -3.88 4.42 3.48
C ALA A 357 -4.52 5.57 4.27
N LEU A 358 -5.72 5.36 4.81
CA LEU A 358 -6.39 6.34 5.70
C LEU A 358 -5.53 6.66 6.94
N ALA A 359 -4.96 5.64 7.58
CA ALA A 359 -4.11 5.79 8.76
C ALA A 359 -2.82 6.53 8.44
N LYS A 360 -2.17 6.24 7.30
CA LYS A 360 -0.98 6.94 6.81
C LYS A 360 -1.22 8.42 6.54
N ASN A 361 -2.37 8.77 5.98
CA ASN A 361 -2.76 10.16 5.77
C ASN A 361 -3.02 10.89 7.09
N LYS A 362 -3.73 10.25 8.02
CA LYS A 362 -4.03 10.84 9.33
C LYS A 362 -2.81 10.96 10.24
N HIS A 363 -1.87 10.03 10.14
CA HIS A 363 -0.67 9.94 10.98
C HIS A 363 0.60 9.72 10.14
N PRO A 364 1.03 10.74 9.39
CA PRO A 364 2.20 10.63 8.52
C PRO A 364 3.48 10.43 9.35
N GLY A 365 4.37 9.57 8.87
CA GLY A 365 5.68 9.29 9.50
C GLY A 365 5.63 8.46 10.79
N GLN A 366 4.45 7.96 11.18
CA GLN A 366 4.30 7.12 12.37
C GLN A 366 4.00 5.66 12.00
N LYS A 367 4.14 4.76 12.99
CA LYS A 367 3.66 3.38 12.85
C LYS A 367 2.15 3.37 12.74
N ASN A 368 1.64 2.71 11.70
CA ASN A 368 0.22 2.62 11.35
C ASN A 368 -0.23 1.16 11.15
N SER A 369 0.47 0.20 11.76
CA SER A 369 -0.03 -1.17 11.86
C SER A 369 -1.27 -1.22 12.76
N LEU A 370 -2.10 -2.25 12.61
CA LEU A 370 -3.30 -2.43 13.44
C LEU A 370 -2.98 -2.33 14.94
N ASP A 371 -1.93 -3.01 15.42
CA ASP A 371 -1.48 -2.92 16.82
C ASP A 371 -1.10 -1.50 17.26
N ALA A 372 -0.46 -0.73 16.37
CA ALA A 372 -0.09 0.65 16.66
C ALA A 372 -1.33 1.54 16.76
N LEU A 373 -2.34 1.30 15.92
CA LEU A 373 -3.59 2.04 15.92
C LEU A 373 -4.46 1.68 17.13
N VAL A 374 -4.54 0.40 17.51
CA VAL A 374 -5.21 -0.07 18.74
C VAL A 374 -4.68 0.67 19.96
N ARG A 375 -3.35 0.75 20.09
CA ARG A 375 -2.70 1.49 21.19
C ARG A 375 -2.97 3.00 21.11
N ARG A 376 -2.94 3.58 19.92
CA ARG A 376 -3.14 5.02 19.71
C ARG A 376 -4.56 5.47 20.05
N TYR A 377 -5.55 4.68 19.68
CA TYR A 377 -6.96 4.98 19.89
C TYR A 377 -7.51 4.44 21.21
N GLU A 378 -6.63 3.89 22.06
CA GLU A 378 -6.99 3.32 23.37
C GLU A 378 -8.11 2.29 23.27
N ILE A 379 -8.13 1.51 22.18
CA ILE A 379 -9.09 0.43 21.98
C ILE A 379 -8.81 -0.67 23.02
N PRO A 380 -9.84 -1.20 23.71
CA PRO A 380 -9.65 -2.25 24.71
C PRO A 380 -8.87 -3.44 24.15
N ALA A 381 -7.81 -3.82 24.85
CA ALA A 381 -6.99 -4.96 24.47
C ALA A 381 -7.83 -6.25 24.52
N ARG A 382 -7.88 -6.97 23.40
CA ARG A 382 -8.40 -8.33 23.33
C ARG A 382 -7.22 -9.30 23.38
N ASP A 383 -7.45 -10.52 23.86
CA ASP A 383 -6.42 -11.56 23.79
C ASP A 383 -6.19 -11.92 22.32
N ARG A 384 -5.08 -11.42 21.78
CA ARG A 384 -4.63 -11.57 20.40
C ARG A 384 -3.31 -12.35 20.39
N THR A 385 -3.26 -13.44 21.16
CA THR A 385 -2.10 -14.34 21.19
C THR A 385 -1.79 -14.89 19.78
N PHE A 386 -2.84 -15.12 18.99
CA PHE A 386 -2.76 -15.42 17.57
C PHE A 386 -3.62 -14.44 16.77
N HIS A 387 -3.21 -14.18 15.53
CA HIS A 387 -4.03 -13.47 14.55
C HIS A 387 -5.21 -14.36 14.15
N GLY A 388 -6.37 -13.76 13.95
CA GLY A 388 -7.56 -14.49 13.54
C GLY A 388 -8.48 -13.53 12.83
N ALA A 389 -8.89 -13.90 11.62
CA ALA A 389 -9.52 -12.98 10.69
C ALA A 389 -10.77 -12.29 11.27
N LEU A 390 -11.63 -13.02 11.99
CA LEU A 390 -12.82 -12.43 12.59
C LEU A 390 -12.47 -11.45 13.72
N LEU A 391 -11.53 -11.81 14.60
CA LEU A 391 -11.09 -10.97 15.70
C LEU A 391 -10.44 -9.69 15.20
N ASP A 392 -9.61 -9.81 14.17
CA ASP A 392 -8.89 -8.69 13.57
C ASP A 392 -9.85 -7.76 12.80
N ALA A 393 -10.87 -8.30 12.12
CA ALA A 393 -11.96 -7.52 11.55
C ALA A 393 -12.73 -6.74 12.64
N GLU A 394 -13.05 -7.35 13.79
CA GLU A 394 -13.71 -6.66 14.91
C GLU A 394 -12.83 -5.56 15.52
N ILE A 395 -11.52 -5.79 15.64
CA ILE A 395 -10.58 -4.76 16.14
C ILE A 395 -10.47 -3.62 15.13
N LEU A 396 -10.37 -3.96 13.84
CA LEU A 396 -10.31 -3.02 12.75
C LEU A 396 -11.57 -2.15 12.70
N ALA A 397 -12.74 -2.69 13.02
CA ALA A 397 -13.98 -1.94 13.12
C ALA A 397 -13.90 -0.80 14.13
N ASP A 398 -13.44 -1.12 15.34
CA ASP A 398 -13.30 -0.14 16.42
C ASP A 398 -12.28 0.92 16.06
N VAL A 399 -11.15 0.51 15.47
CA VAL A 399 -10.11 1.42 14.97
C VAL A 399 -10.65 2.32 13.86
N TYR A 400 -11.36 1.76 12.88
CA TYR A 400 -11.94 2.52 11.77
C TYR A 400 -12.97 3.52 12.27
N LEU A 401 -13.85 3.12 13.20
CA LEU A 401 -14.82 4.01 13.83
C LEU A 401 -14.15 5.12 14.63
N ALA A 402 -13.08 4.85 15.38
CA ALA A 402 -12.31 5.87 16.09
C ALA A 402 -11.54 6.80 15.14
N MET A 403 -11.01 6.27 14.03
CA MET A 403 -10.31 7.03 13.00
C MET A 403 -11.25 7.99 12.27
N THR A 404 -12.45 7.55 11.93
CA THR A 404 -13.43 8.31 11.16
C THR A 404 -14.45 9.06 12.02
N GLY A 405 -14.50 8.76 13.32
CA GLY A 405 -15.47 9.29 14.27
C GLY A 405 -15.05 10.56 14.98
N GLY A 406 -14.06 11.28 14.43
CA GLY A 406 -13.56 12.51 15.04
C GLY A 406 -14.70 13.45 15.46
N GLN A 407 -14.51 14.14 16.59
CA GLN A 407 -15.16 15.42 16.85
C GLN A 407 -15.19 16.19 15.53
N VAL A 408 -16.34 16.80 15.21
CA VAL A 408 -16.39 17.86 14.22
C VAL A 408 -15.35 18.88 14.67
N SER A 409 -14.13 18.79 14.17
CA SER A 409 -13.21 19.89 14.31
C SER A 409 -13.89 20.96 13.48
N PHE A 410 -14.40 21.98 14.15
CA PHE A 410 -14.57 23.27 13.53
C PHE A 410 -13.16 23.79 13.22
N ASP A 411 -12.44 23.10 12.34
CA ASP A 411 -11.22 23.58 11.73
C ASP A 411 -11.63 24.58 10.66
N ILE A 412 -12.06 25.74 11.14
CA ILE A 412 -12.25 26.95 10.34
C ILE A 412 -10.90 27.39 9.72
N ASP A 413 -9.77 26.89 10.23
CA ASP A 413 -8.43 27.23 9.74
C ASP A 413 -7.80 26.20 8.77
N ALA A 414 -8.27 24.94 8.70
CA ALA A 414 -7.66 23.93 7.82
C ALA A 414 -8.05 24.07 6.33
N LEU A 415 -9.02 24.93 6.02
CA LEU A 415 -9.34 25.32 4.64
C LEU A 415 -8.46 26.46 4.10
N SER A 416 -7.54 27.00 4.91
CA SER A 416 -6.73 28.16 4.52
C SER A 416 -5.35 27.85 3.94
N GLN A 417 -4.87 26.60 3.97
CA GLN A 417 -3.47 26.29 3.61
C GLN A 417 -3.25 25.21 2.54
N THR A 418 -4.31 24.65 1.94
CA THR A 418 -4.16 23.57 0.93
C THR A 418 -4.52 23.97 -0.51
N GLU A 419 -4.79 25.25 -0.79
CA GLU A 419 -5.06 25.75 -2.15
C GLU A 419 -3.98 26.70 -2.69
N GLN A 420 -2.70 26.31 -2.58
CA GLN A 420 -1.63 26.91 -3.38
C GLN A 420 -0.88 25.84 -4.17
N GLY A 421 -1.61 25.18 -5.06
CA GLY A 421 -1.02 24.22 -5.99
C GLY A 421 -2.06 23.72 -6.97
N GLN A 422 -2.21 24.45 -8.08
CA GLN A 422 -2.86 23.98 -9.32
C GLN A 422 -4.33 23.57 -9.23
N ASN A 423 -5.23 24.55 -9.16
CA ASN A 423 -6.52 24.43 -9.85
C ASN A 423 -6.95 25.79 -10.37
N LYS A 424 -7.13 25.90 -11.68
CA LYS A 424 -7.85 27.04 -12.28
C LYS A 424 -9.31 26.92 -11.83
N ASN A 425 -9.64 27.55 -10.71
CA ASN A 425 -11.01 27.67 -10.24
C ASN A 425 -11.83 28.51 -11.25
N THR A 426 -12.47 27.81 -12.18
CA THR A 426 -13.50 28.39 -13.03
C THR A 426 -14.72 28.61 -12.14
N ARG A 427 -14.90 29.84 -11.64
CA ARG A 427 -16.14 30.21 -10.93
C ARG A 427 -17.31 30.09 -11.89
N GLN A 428 -18.06 29.00 -11.82
CA GLN A 428 -19.35 28.91 -12.49
C GLN A 428 -20.36 29.80 -11.74
N ARG A 429 -20.87 30.83 -12.42
CA ARG A 429 -22.06 31.54 -11.97
C ARG A 429 -23.25 30.62 -12.20
N VAL A 430 -23.78 30.04 -11.13
CA VAL A 430 -25.07 29.34 -11.18
C VAL A 430 -26.15 30.36 -10.84
N GLN A 431 -27.05 30.64 -11.80
CA GLN A 431 -28.26 31.43 -11.53
C GLN A 431 -29.32 30.48 -10.98
N ILE A 432 -29.48 30.48 -9.66
CA ILE A 432 -30.56 29.77 -8.96
C ILE A 432 -31.46 30.84 -8.32
N GLU A 433 -32.75 30.78 -8.60
CA GLU A 433 -33.74 31.58 -7.86
C GLU A 433 -34.00 30.93 -6.51
N LEU A 434 -33.39 31.48 -5.46
CA LEU A 434 -33.61 31.06 -4.09
C LEU A 434 -34.70 31.94 -3.44
N PRO A 435 -35.63 31.36 -2.67
CA PRO A 435 -36.64 32.14 -1.97
C PRO A 435 -35.98 33.04 -0.92
N VAL A 436 -36.18 34.36 -1.04
CA VAL A 436 -35.73 35.33 -0.04
C VAL A 436 -36.80 35.45 1.04
N ILE A 437 -36.47 35.03 2.25
CA ILE A 437 -37.36 35.15 3.40
C ILE A 437 -37.10 36.51 4.05
N TYR A 438 -38.08 37.41 3.98
CA TYR A 438 -38.01 38.73 4.61
C TYR A 438 -38.39 38.66 6.09
N ALA A 439 -37.80 39.55 6.89
CA ALA A 439 -38.24 39.77 8.26
C ALA A 439 -39.70 40.25 8.29
N SER A 440 -40.45 39.74 9.25
CA SER A 440 -41.83 40.14 9.53
C SER A 440 -41.90 41.57 10.09
N GLY A 441 -43.10 42.18 10.03
CA GLY A 441 -43.33 43.52 10.58
C GLY A 441 -43.03 43.62 12.08
N ASP A 442 -43.30 42.53 12.82
CA ASP A 442 -43.03 42.47 14.25
C ASP A 442 -41.53 42.40 14.54
N GLU A 443 -40.76 41.64 13.76
CA GLU A 443 -39.30 41.56 13.87
C GLU A 443 -38.63 42.90 13.53
N LEU A 444 -39.15 43.62 12.53
CA LEU A 444 -38.68 44.97 12.21
C LEU A 444 -38.97 45.96 13.33
N ALA A 445 -40.15 45.91 13.94
CA ALA A 445 -40.51 46.77 15.06
C ALA A 445 -39.67 46.47 16.32
N GLN A 446 -39.37 45.19 16.57
CA GLN A 446 -38.46 44.78 17.63
C GLN A 446 -37.02 45.27 17.36
N HIS A 447 -36.56 45.19 16.11
CA HIS A 447 -35.27 45.73 15.71
C HIS A 447 -35.18 47.24 15.93
N GLU A 448 -36.18 48.02 15.52
CA GLU A 448 -36.21 49.47 15.75
C GLU A 448 -36.23 49.83 17.25
N THR A 449 -36.99 49.05 18.04
CA THR A 449 -37.03 49.21 19.49
C THR A 449 -35.65 48.96 20.10
N TRP A 450 -34.96 47.91 19.64
CA TRP A 450 -33.60 47.58 20.05
C TRP A 450 -32.61 48.69 19.67
N VAL A 451 -32.68 49.23 18.45
CA VAL A 451 -31.83 50.34 18.00
C VAL A 451 -31.98 51.57 18.91
N LYS A 452 -33.22 51.92 19.30
CA LYS A 452 -33.49 53.03 20.22
C LYS A 452 -32.96 52.77 21.63
N GLN A 453 -33.11 51.54 22.14
CA GLN A 453 -32.58 51.15 23.44
C GLN A 453 -31.04 51.19 23.46
N PHE A 454 -30.40 50.77 22.37
CA PHE A 454 -28.95 50.84 22.21
C PHE A 454 -28.45 52.28 22.30
N GLU A 455 -29.11 53.21 21.58
CA GLU A 455 -28.76 54.62 21.60
C GLU A 455 -28.97 55.25 22.99
N GLN A 456 -30.08 54.95 23.67
CA GLN A 456 -30.33 55.42 25.05
C GLN A 456 -29.29 54.91 26.05
N LYS A 457 -28.82 53.68 25.89
CA LYS A 457 -27.86 53.05 26.80
C LYS A 457 -26.42 53.54 26.57
N HIS A 458 -26.04 53.79 25.33
CA HIS A 458 -24.65 54.10 24.95
C HIS A 458 -24.41 55.57 24.59
N GLY A 459 -25.46 56.40 24.57
CA GLY A 459 -25.37 57.84 24.32
C GLY A 459 -24.86 58.22 22.93
N LYS A 460 -24.86 57.27 22.00
CA LYS A 460 -24.44 57.42 20.60
C LYS A 460 -25.37 56.62 19.69
N PRO A 461 -25.68 57.11 18.47
CA PRO A 461 -26.54 56.40 17.54
C PRO A 461 -25.94 55.07 17.11
N CYS A 462 -26.79 54.07 16.88
CA CYS A 462 -26.38 52.78 16.33
C CYS A 462 -25.98 52.93 14.86
N PHE A 463 -25.01 52.14 14.37
CA PHE A 463 -24.66 52.09 12.95
C PHE A 463 -25.81 51.65 12.03
N PHE A 464 -26.79 50.94 12.59
CA PHE A 464 -27.99 50.49 11.89
C PHE A 464 -29.18 51.44 12.07
N ALA A 465 -29.00 52.55 12.80
CA ALA A 465 -29.98 53.63 12.81
C ALA A 465 -30.01 54.29 11.44
N LYS A 466 -31.22 54.51 10.92
CA LYS A 466 -31.44 55.19 9.63
C LYS A 466 -31.09 56.67 9.69
#